data_AF-A0A424TT79-F1
#
_entry.id   AF-A0A424TT79-F1
#
_cell.length_a   1.000
_cell.length_b   1.000
_cell.length_c   1.000
_cell.angle_alpha   90.00
_cell.angle_beta   90.00
_cell.angle_gamma   90.00
#
_symmetry.space_group_name_H-M   'P 1'
#
loop_
_entity.id
_entity.type
_entity.pdbx_description
1 polymer ?
#
loop_
_entity_poly.entity_id
_entity_poly.type
_entity_poly.pdbx_seq_one_letter_code
_entity_poly.pdbx_strand_id
1 'polypeptide(L)'
;MLDDLGTIAQIIEGALLPLSLIYLAREAQLNVKLTKAQFSHTLTNRLYERYLSSTQNEEFVSFLSKDFSSKELTNEDQWRVTLWTNTMLVDLFDTYEQQENGLATQDQLDMRMNLLKLGLMQSAGAKAAWSLWKPAKDSSFVNWFETEIYGGPLTEDSDNHAASLNMRR
;
A
#
# COMPACT_ATOMS: atom_id res chain seq x y z
N MET A 1 22.56 -39.06 -48.53
CA MET A 1 22.61 -39.38 -47.09
C MET A 1 23.20 -38.24 -46.27
N LEU A 2 24.37 -37.68 -46.63
CA LEU A 2 24.94 -36.49 -45.96
C LEU A 2 24.14 -35.19 -46.23
N ASP A 3 23.64 -34.99 -47.46
CA ASP A 3 22.81 -33.81 -47.80
C ASP A 3 21.44 -33.80 -47.11
N ASP A 4 20.85 -34.98 -46.87
CA ASP A 4 19.62 -35.14 -46.09
C ASP A 4 19.83 -34.73 -44.62
N LEU A 5 20.97 -35.12 -44.04
CA LEU A 5 21.32 -34.75 -42.66
C LEU A 5 21.55 -33.24 -42.52
N GLY A 6 22.20 -32.61 -43.50
CA GLY A 6 22.38 -31.16 -43.53
C GLY A 6 21.07 -30.38 -43.63
N THR A 7 20.13 -30.88 -44.45
CA THR A 7 18.79 -30.29 -44.59
C THR A 7 17.99 -30.41 -43.29
N ILE A 8 18.05 -31.57 -42.63
CA ILE A 8 17.39 -31.80 -41.33
C ILE A 8 17.98 -30.86 -40.25
N ALA A 9 19.31 -30.71 -40.21
CA ALA A 9 19.97 -29.81 -39.26
C ALA A 9 19.53 -28.35 -39.44
N GLN A 10 19.44 -27.85 -40.68
CA GLN A 10 18.96 -26.50 -40.97
C GLN A 10 17.50 -26.27 -40.58
N ILE A 11 16.64 -27.28 -40.76
CA ILE A 11 15.24 -27.23 -40.31
C ILE A 11 15.18 -27.14 -38.78
N ILE A 12 16.00 -27.92 -38.08
CA ILE A 12 16.08 -27.90 -36.60
C ILE A 12 16.58 -26.54 -36.11
N GLU A 13 17.67 -26.01 -36.69
CA GLU A 13 18.21 -24.69 -36.33
C GLU A 13 17.21 -23.56 -36.59
N GLY A 14 16.52 -23.61 -37.74
CA GLY A 14 15.48 -22.66 -38.11
C GLY A 14 14.25 -22.72 -37.18
N ALA A 15 13.96 -23.89 -36.60
CA ALA A 15 12.88 -24.06 -35.63
C ALA A 15 13.31 -23.69 -34.19
N LEU A 16 14.60 -23.78 -33.87
CA LEU A 16 15.10 -23.57 -32.50
C LEU A 16 14.85 -22.12 -32.03
N LEU A 17 15.21 -21.14 -32.87
CA LEU A 17 15.05 -19.72 -32.55
C LEU A 17 13.58 -19.32 -32.26
N PRO A 18 12.59 -19.60 -33.13
CA PRO A 18 11.20 -19.26 -32.83
C PRO A 18 10.66 -20.01 -31.61
N LEU A 19 11.05 -21.27 -31.39
CA LEU A 19 10.66 -22.02 -30.18
C LEU A 19 11.24 -21.38 -28.91
N SER A 20 12.51 -20.96 -28.92
CA SER A 20 13.13 -20.24 -27.81
C SER A 20 12.43 -18.91 -27.51
N LEU A 21 12.06 -18.14 -28.54
CA LEU A 21 11.31 -16.89 -28.35
C LEU A 21 9.93 -17.15 -27.72
N ILE A 22 9.21 -18.19 -28.16
CA ILE A 22 7.93 -18.59 -27.56
C ILE A 22 8.10 -18.98 -26.10
N TYR A 23 9.17 -19.73 -25.79
CA TYR A 23 9.48 -20.13 -24.42
C TYR A 23 9.75 -18.92 -23.52
N LEU A 24 10.65 -18.01 -23.94
CA LEU A 24 10.98 -16.78 -23.21
C LEU A 24 9.75 -15.90 -22.99
N ALA A 25 8.89 -15.77 -24.00
CA ALA A 25 7.64 -15.03 -23.87
C ALA A 25 6.72 -15.63 -22.80
N ARG A 26 6.58 -16.97 -22.76
CA ARG A 26 5.81 -17.67 -21.71
C ARG A 26 6.45 -17.52 -20.34
N GLU A 27 7.77 -17.64 -20.25
CA GLU A 27 8.51 -17.47 -18.99
C GLU A 27 8.32 -16.07 -18.43
N ALA A 28 8.41 -15.03 -19.26
CA ALA A 28 8.14 -13.65 -18.86
C ALA A 28 6.70 -13.47 -18.32
N GLN A 29 5.70 -14.07 -18.98
CA GLN A 29 4.31 -14.04 -18.50
C GLN A 29 4.13 -14.76 -17.16
N LEU A 30 4.79 -15.92 -16.98
CA LEU A 30 4.77 -16.66 -15.72
C LEU A 30 5.43 -15.88 -14.59
N ASN A 31 6.56 -15.23 -14.85
CA ASN A 31 7.26 -14.39 -13.88
C ASN A 31 6.38 -13.23 -13.41
N VAL A 32 5.71 -12.52 -14.33
CA VAL A 32 4.76 -11.46 -13.97
C VAL A 32 3.63 -12.01 -13.09
N LYS A 33 3.04 -13.15 -13.46
CA LYS A 33 1.98 -13.79 -12.66
C LYS A 33 2.45 -14.18 -11.27
N LEU A 34 3.67 -14.72 -11.15
CA LEU A 34 4.27 -15.11 -9.89
C LEU A 34 4.54 -13.89 -9.00
N THR A 35 5.11 -12.81 -9.56
CA THR A 35 5.36 -11.56 -8.82
C THR A 35 4.07 -10.97 -8.27
N LYS A 36 3.00 -10.91 -9.08
CA LYS A 36 1.68 -10.44 -8.60
C LYS A 36 1.14 -11.30 -7.46
N ALA A 37 1.26 -12.62 -7.56
CA ALA A 37 0.81 -13.54 -6.53
C ALA A 37 1.60 -13.40 -5.23
N GLN A 38 2.93 -13.28 -5.32
CA GLN A 38 3.82 -13.07 -4.16
C GLN A 38 3.54 -11.73 -3.47
N PHE A 39 3.30 -10.67 -4.25
CA PHE A 39 2.94 -9.37 -3.71
C PHE A 39 1.59 -9.41 -2.99
N SER A 40 0.57 -9.96 -3.63
CA SER A 40 -0.77 -10.15 -3.02
C SER A 40 -0.70 -10.97 -1.73
N HIS A 41 0.12 -12.04 -1.72
CA HIS A 41 0.37 -12.84 -0.54
C HIS A 41 1.04 -12.01 0.57
N THR A 42 2.07 -11.23 0.25
CA THR A 42 2.76 -10.35 1.21
C THR A 42 1.82 -9.32 1.83
N LEU A 43 1.01 -8.63 1.02
CA LEU A 43 0.02 -7.68 1.51
C LEU A 43 -1.01 -8.32 2.44
N THR A 44 -1.45 -9.54 2.10
CA THR A 44 -2.42 -10.29 2.91
C THR A 44 -1.79 -10.76 4.23
N ASN A 45 -0.55 -11.27 4.18
CA ASN A 45 0.16 -11.75 5.36
C ASN A 45 0.41 -10.62 6.36
N ARG A 46 0.89 -9.45 5.90
CA ARG A 46 1.07 -8.26 6.73
C ARG A 46 -0.23 -7.83 7.43
N LEU A 47 -1.34 -7.88 6.70
CA LEU A 47 -2.66 -7.54 7.24
C LEU A 47 -3.12 -8.56 8.28
N TYR A 48 -2.94 -9.85 8.00
CA TYR A 48 -3.28 -10.93 8.90
C TYR A 48 -2.48 -10.86 10.20
N GLU A 49 -1.15 -10.73 10.11
CA GLU A 49 -0.26 -10.57 11.27
C GLU A 49 -0.65 -9.36 12.12
N ARG A 50 -0.97 -8.24 11.47
CA ARG A 50 -1.42 -7.02 12.16
C ARG A 50 -2.72 -7.25 12.90
N TYR A 51 -3.73 -7.85 12.29
CA TYR A 51 -5.00 -8.11 12.98
C TYR A 51 -4.83 -9.10 14.13
N LEU A 52 -4.13 -10.20 13.91
CA LEU A 52 -3.92 -11.21 14.94
C LEU A 52 -3.13 -10.63 16.13
N SER A 53 -2.02 -9.96 15.87
CA SER A 53 -1.23 -9.30 16.93
C SER A 53 -2.02 -8.24 17.68
N SER A 54 -2.86 -7.47 16.96
CA SER A 54 -3.73 -6.47 17.59
C SER A 54 -4.72 -7.13 18.55
N THR A 55 -5.37 -8.23 18.14
CA THR A 55 -6.35 -8.94 18.99
C THR A 55 -5.75 -9.61 20.22
N GLN A 56 -4.44 -9.89 20.21
CA GLN A 56 -3.73 -10.49 21.35
C GLN A 56 -3.29 -9.46 22.40
N ASN A 57 -3.39 -8.16 22.10
CA ASN A 57 -3.01 -7.09 23.00
C ASN A 57 -4.25 -6.34 23.50
N GLU A 58 -4.71 -6.67 24.70
CA GLU A 58 -5.93 -6.09 25.30
C GLU A 58 -5.85 -4.56 25.43
N GLU A 59 -4.70 -4.00 25.79
CA GLU A 59 -4.51 -2.55 25.90
C GLU A 59 -4.66 -1.88 24.52
N PHE A 60 -4.13 -2.52 23.48
CA PHE A 60 -4.24 -2.03 22.12
C PHE A 60 -5.66 -2.14 21.58
N VAL A 61 -6.38 -3.23 21.85
CA VAL A 61 -7.81 -3.35 21.49
C VAL A 61 -8.64 -2.28 22.21
N SER A 62 -8.40 -2.08 23.50
CA SER A 62 -9.06 -1.02 24.28
C SER A 62 -8.81 0.36 23.68
N PHE A 63 -7.55 0.65 23.31
CA PHE A 63 -7.19 1.86 22.57
C PHE A 63 -7.95 1.98 21.23
N LEU A 64 -7.96 0.93 20.40
CA LEU A 64 -8.65 0.93 19.11
C LEU A 64 -10.18 1.08 19.22
N SER A 65 -10.76 0.74 20.37
CA SER A 65 -12.20 0.90 20.63
C SER A 65 -12.61 2.33 21.01
N LYS A 66 -11.66 3.23 21.25
CA LYS A 66 -11.95 4.63 21.57
C LYS A 66 -12.50 5.35 20.34
N ASP A 67 -13.37 6.33 20.57
CA ASP A 67 -13.77 7.27 19.53
C ASP A 67 -12.61 8.23 19.22
N PHE A 68 -11.94 8.00 18.10
CA PHE A 68 -10.81 8.82 17.65
C PHE A 68 -11.20 10.25 17.24
N SER A 69 -12.49 10.54 17.10
CA SER A 69 -12.99 11.91 16.88
C SER A 69 -13.27 12.66 18.19
N SER A 70 -13.19 11.99 19.34
CA SER A 70 -13.48 12.58 20.64
C SER A 70 -12.47 13.67 21.02
N LYS A 71 -12.97 14.77 21.58
CA LYS A 71 -12.15 15.84 22.17
C LYS A 71 -11.53 15.45 23.51
N GLU A 72 -11.94 14.32 24.09
CA GLU A 72 -11.46 13.83 25.39
C GLU A 72 -10.22 12.95 25.28
N LEU A 73 -9.68 12.75 24.07
CA LEU A 73 -8.43 12.01 23.88
C LEU A 73 -7.27 12.73 24.54
N THR A 74 -6.54 12.00 25.36
CA THR A 74 -5.32 12.50 25.99
C THR A 74 -4.23 12.75 24.94
N ASN A 75 -3.20 13.54 25.28
CA ASN A 75 -2.05 13.72 24.38
C ASN A 75 -1.35 12.39 24.07
N GLU A 76 -1.35 11.44 25.02
CA GLU A 76 -0.83 10.10 24.79
C GLU A 76 -1.69 9.34 23.77
N ASP A 77 -3.01 9.40 23.89
CA ASP A 77 -3.93 8.81 22.92
C ASP A 77 -3.72 9.40 21.52
N GLN A 78 -3.57 10.72 21.41
CA GLN A 78 -3.29 11.38 20.13
C GLN A 78 -1.96 10.91 19.52
N TRP A 79 -0.94 10.68 20.35
CA TRP A 79 0.33 10.09 19.91
C TRP A 79 0.16 8.66 19.40
N ARG A 80 -0.57 7.81 20.15
CA ARG A 80 -0.87 6.44 19.74
C ARG A 80 -1.67 6.41 18.42
N VAL A 81 -2.64 7.32 18.26
CA VAL A 81 -3.40 7.49 17.00
C VAL A 81 -2.49 7.89 15.85
N THR A 82 -1.54 8.79 16.08
CA THR A 82 -0.57 9.23 15.07
C THR A 82 0.32 8.07 14.62
N LEU A 83 0.86 7.30 15.56
CA LEU A 83 1.70 6.12 15.26
C LEU A 83 0.92 5.04 14.52
N TRP A 84 -0.33 4.81 14.93
CA TRP A 84 -1.22 3.88 14.25
C TRP A 84 -1.55 4.35 12.82
N THR A 85 -1.87 5.63 12.66
CA THR A 85 -2.13 6.24 11.36
C THR A 85 -0.92 6.13 10.45
N ASN A 86 0.30 6.41 10.94
CA ASN A 86 1.53 6.23 10.17
C ASN A 86 1.69 4.79 9.66
N THR A 87 1.37 3.80 10.49
CA THR A 87 1.42 2.39 10.08
C THR A 87 0.43 2.10 8.94
N MET A 88 -0.77 2.66 9.01
CA MET A 88 -1.77 2.52 7.95
C MET A 88 -1.37 3.27 6.67
N LEU A 89 -0.83 4.47 6.81
CA LEU A 89 -0.39 5.31 5.69
C LEU A 89 0.74 4.65 4.91
N VAL A 90 1.76 4.10 5.58
CA VAL A 90 2.85 3.38 4.91
C VAL A 90 2.34 2.18 4.12
N ASP A 91 1.38 1.42 4.68
CA ASP A 91 0.72 0.30 4.00
C ASP A 91 -0.12 0.75 2.79
N LEU A 92 -0.80 1.90 2.90
CA LEU A 92 -1.54 2.51 1.79
C LEU A 92 -0.60 2.98 0.69
N PHE A 93 0.50 3.68 1.03
CA PHE A 93 1.45 4.22 0.07
C PHE A 93 2.06 3.12 -0.80
N ASP A 94 2.54 2.06 -0.15
CA ASP A 94 3.07 0.87 -0.82
C ASP A 94 2.00 0.25 -1.73
N THR A 95 0.77 0.11 -1.27
CA THR A 95 -0.30 -0.48 -2.10
C THR A 95 -0.71 0.41 -3.27
N TYR A 96 -0.71 1.74 -3.10
CA TYR A 96 -1.02 2.69 -4.18
C TYR A 96 0.03 2.60 -5.29
N GLU A 97 1.31 2.72 -4.95
CA GLU A 97 2.41 2.61 -5.92
C GLU A 97 2.37 1.27 -6.67
N GLN A 98 2.03 0.19 -5.96
CA GLN A 98 1.97 -1.14 -6.53
C GLN A 98 0.72 -1.36 -7.38
N GLN A 99 -0.37 -0.63 -7.11
CA GLN A 99 -1.54 -0.59 -7.98
C GLN A 99 -1.18 0.12 -9.29
N GLU A 100 -0.46 1.25 -9.24
CA GLU A 100 -0.02 1.97 -10.45
C GLU A 100 0.92 1.10 -11.31
N ASN A 101 1.76 0.27 -10.66
CA ASN A 101 2.62 -0.70 -11.33
C ASN A 101 1.89 -1.98 -11.79
N GLY A 102 0.58 -2.09 -11.56
CA GLY A 102 -0.24 -3.25 -11.93
C GLY A 102 0.06 -4.53 -11.14
N LEU A 103 0.72 -4.41 -9.99
CA LEU A 103 1.07 -5.51 -9.08
C LEU A 103 0.00 -5.71 -7.99
N ALA A 104 -0.66 -4.65 -7.56
CA ALA A 104 -1.83 -4.68 -6.66
C ALA A 104 -3.15 -4.58 -7.44
N THR A 105 -4.23 -5.09 -6.86
CA THR A 105 -5.59 -4.87 -7.37
C THR A 105 -6.22 -3.60 -6.78
N GLN A 106 -7.22 -3.05 -7.46
CA GLN A 106 -8.00 -1.93 -6.92
C GLN A 106 -8.65 -2.29 -5.58
N ASP A 107 -9.22 -3.49 -5.45
CA ASP A 107 -9.83 -3.96 -4.19
C ASP A 107 -8.83 -3.96 -3.01
N GLN A 108 -7.56 -4.30 -3.26
CA GLN A 108 -6.51 -4.27 -2.23
C GLN A 108 -6.20 -2.85 -1.74
N LEU A 109 -6.29 -1.87 -2.64
CA LEU A 109 -6.13 -0.45 -2.35
C LEU A 109 -7.38 0.10 -1.63
N ASP A 110 -8.56 -0.17 -2.16
CA ASP A 110 -9.85 0.29 -1.64
C ASP A 110 -10.08 -0.19 -0.20
N MET A 111 -9.74 -1.45 0.10
CA MET A 111 -9.83 -1.99 1.46
C MET A 111 -9.00 -1.15 2.44
N ARG A 112 -7.76 -0.78 2.09
CA ARG A 112 -6.88 0.03 2.95
C ARG A 112 -7.38 1.46 3.09
N MET A 113 -7.86 2.03 1.99
CA MET A 113 -8.48 3.34 1.98
C MET A 113 -9.71 3.37 2.90
N ASN A 114 -10.57 2.37 2.82
CA ASN A 114 -11.76 2.26 3.67
C ASN A 114 -11.42 2.17 5.16
N LEU A 115 -10.34 1.47 5.54
CA LEU A 115 -9.90 1.43 6.94
C LEU A 115 -9.55 2.82 7.49
N LEU A 116 -8.92 3.67 6.68
CA LEU A 116 -8.62 5.06 7.06
C LEU A 116 -9.89 5.92 7.17
N LYS A 117 -10.90 5.65 6.33
CA LYS A 117 -12.19 6.37 6.32
C LYS A 117 -13.07 6.08 7.54
N LEU A 118 -12.84 5.00 8.28
CA LEU A 118 -13.62 4.61 9.48
C LEU A 118 -13.35 5.50 10.72
N GLY A 119 -13.25 6.82 10.53
CA GLY A 119 -13.10 7.81 11.59
C GLY A 119 -11.66 8.09 12.03
N LEU A 120 -10.68 7.24 11.66
CA LEU A 120 -9.27 7.42 12.03
C LEU A 120 -8.74 8.78 11.54
N MET A 121 -8.93 9.08 10.25
CA MET A 121 -8.40 10.29 9.62
C MET A 121 -9.06 11.60 10.06
N GLN A 122 -10.14 11.53 10.86
CA GLN A 122 -10.81 12.71 11.43
C GLN A 122 -10.13 13.20 12.72
N SER A 123 -9.33 12.35 13.35
CA SER A 123 -8.60 12.69 14.58
C SER A 123 -7.49 13.73 14.35
N ALA A 124 -7.20 14.51 15.40
CA ALA A 124 -6.09 15.46 15.42
C ALA A 124 -4.74 14.77 15.14
N GLY A 125 -4.49 13.63 15.77
CA GLY A 125 -3.27 12.83 15.55
C GLY A 125 -3.13 12.32 14.12
N ALA A 126 -4.21 11.85 13.49
CA ALA A 126 -4.14 11.38 12.10
C ALA A 126 -3.91 12.52 11.11
N LYS A 127 -4.57 13.67 11.29
CA LYS A 127 -4.30 14.88 10.50
C LYS A 127 -2.85 15.35 10.66
N ALA A 128 -2.29 15.27 11.88
CA ALA A 128 -0.89 15.57 12.13
C ALA A 128 0.04 14.58 11.40
N ALA A 129 -0.24 13.27 11.45
CA ALA A 129 0.50 12.27 10.68
C ALA A 129 0.49 12.59 9.18
N TRP A 130 -0.67 12.92 8.62
CA TRP A 130 -0.80 13.30 7.21
C TRP A 130 0.01 14.55 6.86
N SER A 131 -0.01 15.59 7.70
CA SER A 131 0.77 16.82 7.48
C SER A 131 2.27 16.58 7.35
N LEU A 132 2.80 15.56 8.03
CA LEU A 132 4.21 15.19 7.96
C LEU A 132 4.55 14.47 6.65
N TRP A 133 3.63 13.68 6.11
CA TRP A 133 3.83 12.92 4.87
C TRP A 133 3.54 13.72 3.61
N LYS A 134 2.53 14.60 3.65
CA LYS A 134 2.05 15.37 2.48
C LYS A 134 3.18 16.04 1.69
N PRO A 135 4.19 16.71 2.30
CA PRO A 135 5.27 17.36 1.56
C PRO A 135 6.18 16.40 0.78
N ALA A 136 6.23 15.12 1.17
CA ALA A 136 7.05 14.09 0.55
C ALA A 136 6.28 13.27 -0.50
N LYS A 137 5.01 13.59 -0.75
CA LYS A 137 4.16 12.89 -1.74
C LYS A 137 3.97 13.73 -2.99
N ASP A 138 3.80 13.05 -4.12
CA ASP A 138 3.51 13.69 -5.39
C ASP A 138 2.09 14.28 -5.38
N SER A 139 1.86 15.27 -6.24
CA SER A 139 0.58 15.98 -6.27
C SER A 139 -0.59 15.11 -6.71
N SER A 140 -0.36 14.07 -7.51
CA SER A 140 -1.43 13.14 -7.94
C SER A 140 -1.94 12.35 -6.75
N PHE A 141 -1.01 11.73 -6.01
CA PHE A 141 -1.33 11.01 -4.78
C PHE A 141 -2.01 11.90 -3.75
N VAL A 142 -1.48 13.10 -3.50
CA VAL A 142 -2.04 14.04 -2.52
C VAL A 142 -3.48 14.41 -2.87
N ASN A 143 -3.74 14.77 -4.13
CA ASN A 143 -5.08 15.14 -4.57
C ASN A 143 -6.07 13.97 -4.48
N TRP A 144 -5.64 12.77 -4.91
CA TRP A 144 -6.46 11.56 -4.79
C TRP A 144 -6.77 11.24 -3.33
N PHE A 145 -5.74 11.19 -2.48
CA PHE A 145 -5.87 10.85 -1.06
C PHE A 145 -6.80 11.82 -0.33
N GLU A 146 -6.58 13.13 -0.50
CA GLU A 146 -7.41 14.13 0.19
C GLU A 146 -8.84 14.16 -0.34
N THR A 147 -9.05 13.88 -1.63
CA THR A 147 -10.40 13.72 -2.18
C THR A 147 -11.10 12.50 -1.58
N GLU A 148 -10.43 11.36 -1.49
CA GLU A 148 -11.00 10.14 -0.93
C GLU A 148 -11.34 10.29 0.55
N ILE A 149 -10.43 10.86 1.34
CA ILE A 149 -10.57 10.94 2.81
C ILE A 149 -11.41 12.13 3.26
N TYR A 150 -11.21 13.30 2.65
CA TYR A 150 -11.77 14.57 3.12
C TYR A 150 -12.80 15.19 2.16
N GLY A 151 -13.02 14.59 0.98
CA GLY A 151 -13.91 15.15 -0.03
C GLY A 151 -13.33 16.33 -0.81
N GLY A 152 -12.03 16.61 -0.65
CA GLY A 152 -11.32 17.69 -1.33
C GLY A 152 -10.05 18.10 -0.60
N PRO A 153 -9.33 19.12 -1.11
CA PRO A 153 -8.09 19.59 -0.50
C PRO A 153 -8.29 20.01 0.96
N LEU A 154 -7.40 19.56 1.83
CA LEU A 154 -7.39 20.02 3.22
C LEU A 154 -6.99 21.50 3.26
N THR A 155 -7.94 22.36 3.62
CA THR A 155 -7.73 23.81 3.77
C THR A 155 -7.29 24.22 5.18
N GLU A 156 -7.38 23.32 6.16
CA GLU A 156 -6.91 23.56 7.52
C GLU A 156 -5.38 23.49 7.57
N ASP A 157 -4.77 24.45 8.26
CA ASP A 157 -3.33 24.52 8.51
C ASP A 157 -2.92 23.42 9.49
N SER A 158 -2.80 22.20 8.97
CA SER A 158 -2.47 20.97 9.71
C SER A 158 -1.11 21.07 10.44
N ASP A 159 -0.26 22.00 10.00
CA ASP A 159 1.02 22.32 10.61
C ASP A 159 0.88 22.83 12.05
N ASN A 160 -0.20 23.56 12.37
CA ASN A 160 -0.47 24.02 13.74
C ASN A 160 -0.84 22.88 14.68
N HIS A 161 -1.46 21.81 14.16
CA HIS A 161 -1.87 20.65 14.97
C HIS A 161 -0.66 19.77 15.34
N ALA A 162 0.22 19.46 14.40
CA ALA A 162 1.44 18.71 14.68
C ALA A 162 2.37 19.43 15.68
N ALA A 163 2.46 20.77 15.57
CA ALA A 163 3.19 21.60 16.52
C ALA A 163 2.57 21.55 17.93
N SER A 164 1.24 21.60 18.05
CA SER A 164 0.54 21.56 19.35
C SER A 164 0.71 20.24 20.11
N LEU A 165 0.99 19.14 19.40
CA LEU A 165 1.18 17.80 19.96
C LEU A 165 2.65 17.50 20.32
N ASN A 166 3.55 18.49 20.24
CA ASN A 166 5.01 18.33 20.40
C ASN A 166 5.60 17.24 19.48
N MET A 167 5.07 17.12 18.25
CA MET A 167 5.47 16.07 17.29
C MET A 167 6.65 16.48 16.40
N ARG A 168 6.86 17.79 16.21
CA ARG A 168 8.10 18.33 15.61
C ARG A 168 9.08 18.61 16.75
N ARG A 169 10.17 17.83 16.82
CA ARG A 169 11.35 18.13 17.64
C ARG A 169 12.47 18.65 16.75
#